data_AF-A0A4R6JSX4-F1
#
_entry.id   AF-A0A4R6JSX4-F1
#
_cell.length_a   1.000
_cell.length_b   1.000
_cell.length_c   1.000
_cell.angle_alpha   90.00
_cell.angle_beta   90.00
_cell.angle_gamma   90.00
#
_symmetry.space_group_name_H-M   'P 1'
#
loop_
_entity.id
_entity.type
_entity.pdbx_description
1 polymer ?
#
loop_
_entity_poly.entity_id
_entity_poly.type
_entity_poly.pdbx_seq_one_letter_code
_entity_poly.pdbx_strand_id
1 'polypeptide(L)'
;MSKTIAEKLLIKPNTTVWLSDPAHVALLTPMPEGVREAGALATASTAVLFVEDAASARKKLDEHRADLTKPAAFWVAYPKGNKADINRDTLWPIVADFDMRPCGQVAIDDRWSGLRFRPNREGEERFTGGAK
;
A
#
# COMPACT_ATOMS: atom_id res chain seq x y z
N MET A 1 -4.14 -22.58 10.39
CA MET A 1 -5.03 -21.79 9.50
C MET A 1 -4.17 -20.87 8.65
N SER A 2 -4.52 -20.68 7.38
CA SER A 2 -3.85 -19.71 6.52
C SER A 2 -4.27 -18.28 6.90
N LYS A 3 -3.32 -17.33 6.84
CA LYS A 3 -3.63 -15.91 7.08
C LYS A 3 -4.61 -15.38 6.04
N THR A 4 -5.58 -14.56 6.48
CA THR A 4 -6.48 -13.80 5.61
C THR A 4 -5.71 -12.74 4.83
N ILE A 5 -6.35 -12.13 3.82
CA ILE A 5 -5.72 -11.02 3.08
C ILE A 5 -5.48 -9.82 3.99
N ALA A 6 -6.44 -9.45 4.85
CA ALA A 6 -6.24 -8.39 5.85
C ALA A 6 -5.02 -8.66 6.74
N GLU A 7 -4.85 -9.88 7.25
CA GLU A 7 -3.69 -10.24 8.08
C GLU A 7 -2.37 -10.19 7.29
N LYS A 8 -2.37 -10.59 6.02
CA LYS A 8 -1.19 -10.47 5.13
C LYS A 8 -0.83 -9.00 4.87
N LEU A 9 -1.83 -8.13 4.77
CA LEU A 9 -1.64 -6.67 4.68
C LEU A 9 -1.33 -6.02 6.03
N LEU A 10 -1.08 -6.82 7.08
CA LEU A 10 -0.74 -6.37 8.43
C LEU A 10 -1.82 -5.54 9.12
N ILE A 11 -3.08 -5.73 8.72
CA ILE A 11 -4.23 -5.28 9.51
C ILE A 11 -4.31 -6.18 10.73
N LYS A 12 -4.34 -5.57 11.92
CA LYS A 12 -4.32 -6.29 13.21
C LYS A 12 -5.66 -6.12 13.93
N PRO A 13 -6.03 -7.01 14.85
CA PRO A 13 -7.20 -6.82 15.70
C PRO A 13 -7.18 -5.47 16.43
N ASN A 14 -8.35 -4.86 16.63
CA ASN A 14 -8.53 -3.59 17.34
C ASN A 14 -7.75 -2.39 16.76
N THR A 15 -7.40 -2.42 15.47
CA THR A 15 -6.70 -1.32 14.78
C THR A 15 -7.60 -0.62 13.75
N THR A 16 -7.07 0.44 13.13
CA THR A 16 -7.78 1.20 12.10
C THR A 16 -7.23 0.93 10.71
N VAL A 17 -8.11 0.82 9.72
CA VAL A 17 -7.76 0.70 8.29
C VAL A 17 -8.32 1.87 7.49
N TRP A 18 -7.53 2.41 6.56
CA TRP A 18 -8.00 3.38 5.57
C TRP A 18 -7.83 2.81 4.16
N LEU A 19 -8.84 3.03 3.32
CA LEU A 19 -8.86 2.67 1.91
C LEU A 19 -9.04 3.95 1.10
N SER A 20 -8.22 4.16 0.08
CA SER A 20 -8.45 5.28 -0.84
C SER A 20 -9.71 5.10 -1.69
N ASP A 21 -10.17 3.86 -1.79
CA ASP A 21 -11.39 3.47 -2.48
C ASP A 21 -12.14 2.41 -1.63
N PRO A 22 -13.18 2.82 -0.89
CA PRO A 22 -13.98 1.93 -0.05
C PRO A 22 -14.67 0.81 -0.82
N ALA A 23 -14.89 0.93 -2.14
CA ALA A 23 -15.52 -0.12 -2.94
C ALA A 23 -14.71 -1.42 -2.95
N HIS A 24 -13.40 -1.35 -2.66
CA HIS A 24 -12.51 -2.49 -2.61
C HIS A 24 -12.43 -3.17 -1.23
N VAL A 25 -13.22 -2.76 -0.24
CA VAL A 25 -13.18 -3.34 1.12
C VAL A 25 -13.35 -4.87 1.11
N ALA A 26 -14.18 -5.41 0.22
CA ALA A 26 -14.43 -6.84 0.08
C ALA A 26 -13.15 -7.65 -0.20
N LEU A 27 -12.15 -7.07 -0.88
CA LEU A 27 -10.88 -7.72 -1.19
C LEU A 27 -10.04 -8.02 0.07
N LEU A 28 -10.29 -7.29 1.16
CA LEU A 28 -9.54 -7.41 2.40
C LEU A 28 -10.26 -8.32 3.41
N THR A 29 -11.56 -8.60 3.18
CA THR A 29 -12.36 -9.41 4.10
C THR A 29 -11.98 -10.90 4.06
N PRO A 30 -12.15 -11.65 5.16
CA PRO A 30 -12.64 -11.18 6.47
C PRO A 30 -11.61 -10.32 7.21
N MET A 31 -12.11 -9.27 7.87
CA MET A 31 -11.30 -8.40 8.72
C MET A 31 -11.05 -9.07 10.09
N PRO A 32 -9.87 -8.84 10.71
CA PRO A 32 -9.66 -9.18 12.10
C PRO A 32 -10.68 -8.50 13.02
N GLU A 33 -10.91 -9.11 14.19
CA GLU A 33 -11.85 -8.60 15.20
C GLU A 33 -11.53 -7.15 15.62
N GLY A 34 -12.57 -6.33 15.75
CA GLY A 34 -12.46 -4.96 16.26
C GLY A 34 -11.76 -3.96 15.32
N VAL A 35 -11.48 -4.35 14.06
CA VAL A 35 -10.97 -3.42 13.06
C VAL A 35 -12.03 -2.37 12.73
N ARG A 36 -11.63 -1.11 12.65
CA ARG A 36 -12.49 0.03 12.32
C ARG A 36 -11.95 0.79 11.11
N GLU A 37 -12.84 1.39 10.34
CA GLU A 37 -12.43 2.29 9.26
C GLU A 37 -11.96 3.64 9.83
N ALA A 38 -10.86 4.16 9.29
CA ALA A 38 -10.39 5.51 9.56
C ALA A 38 -10.88 6.46 8.45
N GLY A 39 -11.28 7.67 8.82
CA GLY A 39 -11.69 8.70 7.86
C GLY A 39 -10.54 9.37 7.09
N ALA A 40 -9.31 9.19 7.56
CA ALA A 40 -8.11 9.78 6.95
C ALA A 40 -6.90 8.83 7.05
N LEU A 41 -6.06 8.84 6.00
CA LEU A 41 -4.81 8.09 5.94
C LEU A 41 -3.94 8.35 7.18
N ALA A 42 -3.81 9.60 7.60
CA ALA A 42 -3.02 10.02 8.76
C ALA A 42 -3.39 9.34 10.09
N THR A 43 -4.64 8.89 10.23
CA THR A 43 -5.19 8.29 11.45
C THR A 43 -5.29 6.76 11.39
N ALA A 44 -4.92 6.18 10.26
CA ALA A 44 -4.99 4.75 10.04
C ALA A 44 -3.76 4.03 10.59
N SER A 45 -3.96 2.86 11.18
CA SER A 45 -2.84 1.97 11.52
C SER A 45 -2.29 1.31 10.25
N THR A 46 -3.18 0.92 9.35
CA THR A 46 -2.86 0.38 8.02
C THR A 46 -3.62 1.16 6.95
N ALA A 47 -2.92 1.61 5.91
CA ALA A 47 -3.51 2.31 4.77
C ALA A 47 -3.27 1.53 3.48
N VAL A 48 -4.30 1.42 2.64
CA VAL A 48 -4.21 0.79 1.32
C VAL A 48 -4.70 1.79 0.26
N LEU A 49 -3.76 2.26 -0.55
CA LEU A 49 -3.97 3.15 -1.68
C LEU A 49 -4.18 2.33 -2.96
N PHE A 50 -5.36 2.40 -3.56
CA PHE A 50 -5.66 1.74 -4.82
C PHE A 50 -5.32 2.65 -6.00
N VAL A 51 -4.56 2.12 -6.96
CA VAL A 51 -4.12 2.82 -8.18
C VAL A 51 -4.34 1.88 -9.36
N GLU A 52 -4.80 2.41 -10.50
CA GLU A 52 -5.06 1.59 -11.69
C GLU A 52 -3.89 1.65 -12.69
N ASP A 53 -3.10 2.72 -12.65
CA ASP A 53 -2.03 3.01 -13.60
C ASP A 53 -0.91 3.87 -12.94
N ALA A 54 0.21 4.04 -13.65
CA ALA A 54 1.35 4.78 -13.11
C ALA A 54 1.03 6.28 -12.87
N ALA A 55 0.13 6.86 -13.66
CA ALA A 55 -0.27 8.26 -13.54
C ALA A 55 -1.10 8.52 -12.27
N SER A 56 -2.11 7.69 -12.03
CA SER A 56 -2.93 7.71 -10.81
C SER A 56 -2.11 7.40 -9.57
N ALA A 57 -1.09 6.54 -9.66
CA ALA A 57 -0.15 6.33 -8.57
C ALA A 57 0.60 7.61 -8.18
N ARG A 58 1.22 8.30 -9.15
CA ARG A 58 1.92 9.57 -8.91
C ARG A 58 0.99 10.62 -8.31
N LYS A 59 -0.20 10.80 -8.90
CA LYS A 59 -1.21 11.76 -8.45
C LYS A 59 -1.63 11.51 -7.00
N LYS A 60 -2.07 10.28 -6.69
CA LYS A 60 -2.58 9.95 -5.35
C LYS A 60 -1.49 9.96 -4.28
N LEU A 61 -0.27 9.57 -4.61
CA LEU A 61 0.87 9.68 -3.68
C LEU A 61 1.17 11.15 -3.37
N ASP A 62 1.10 12.04 -4.37
CA ASP A 62 1.31 13.47 -4.18
C ASP A 62 0.20 14.13 -3.35
N GLU A 63 -1.07 13.78 -3.62
CA GLU A 63 -2.23 14.22 -2.83
C GLU A 63 -2.10 13.90 -1.33
N HIS A 64 -1.44 12.78 -1.00
CA HIS A 64 -1.24 12.32 0.37
C HIS A 64 0.19 12.51 0.89
N ARG A 65 1.04 13.27 0.19
CA ARG A 65 2.49 13.38 0.47
C ARG A 65 2.84 13.59 1.95
N ALA A 66 2.09 14.44 2.64
CA ALA A 66 2.32 14.77 4.05
C ALA A 66 1.98 13.64 5.04
N ASP A 67 1.21 12.65 4.60
CA ASP A 67 0.63 11.61 5.46
C ASP A 67 1.16 10.20 5.17
N LEU A 68 1.84 9.96 4.04
CA LEU A 68 2.27 8.62 3.59
C LEU A 68 3.06 7.81 4.63
N THR A 69 3.74 8.50 5.55
CA THR A 69 4.61 7.90 6.57
C THR A 69 3.93 7.72 7.93
N LYS A 70 2.70 8.24 8.10
CA LYS A 70 1.96 8.19 9.36
C LYS A 70 1.41 6.79 9.69
N PRO A 71 0.87 6.01 8.72
CA PRO A 71 0.46 4.64 8.99
C PRO A 71 1.64 3.75 9.32
N ALA A 72 1.46 2.83 10.27
CA ALA A 72 2.47 1.80 10.57
C ALA A 72 2.68 0.84 9.37
N ALA A 73 1.64 0.65 8.55
CA ALA A 73 1.72 -0.09 7.31
C ALA A 73 1.04 0.68 6.17
N PHE A 74 1.82 1.13 5.18
CA PHE A 74 1.32 1.77 3.97
C PHE A 74 1.50 0.85 2.77
N TRP A 75 0.40 0.58 2.06
CA TRP A 75 0.34 -0.29 0.89
C TRP A 75 -0.18 0.48 -0.33
N VAL A 76 0.39 0.20 -1.49
CA VAL A 76 -0.22 0.55 -2.78
C VAL A 76 -0.71 -0.73 -3.45
N ALA A 77 -2.00 -0.82 -3.68
CA ALA A 77 -2.66 -1.89 -4.41
C ALA A 77 -2.77 -1.50 -5.89
N TYR A 78 -2.27 -2.35 -6.78
CA TYR A 78 -2.25 -2.12 -8.23
C TYR A 78 -2.67 -3.39 -9.00
N PRO A 79 -3.28 -3.25 -10.20
CA PRO A 79 -3.63 -4.39 -11.03
C PRO A 79 -2.36 -5.11 -11.55
N LYS A 80 -2.28 -6.42 -11.35
CA LYS A 80 -1.16 -7.28 -11.77
C LYS A 80 -1.42 -7.95 -13.12
N GLY A 81 -0.34 -8.47 -13.73
CA GLY A 81 -0.41 -9.34 -14.90
C GLY A 81 -0.63 -8.60 -16.23
N ASN A 82 0.07 -7.47 -16.42
CA ASN A 82 -0.01 -6.63 -17.63
C ASN A 82 -1.41 -6.08 -17.94
N LYS A 83 -2.26 -5.97 -16.91
CA LYS A 83 -3.60 -5.37 -17.04
C LYS A 83 -3.55 -3.84 -17.11
N ALA A 84 -2.41 -3.23 -16.81
CA ALA A 84 -2.16 -1.80 -16.84
C ALA A 84 -0.65 -1.51 -17.01
N ASP A 85 -0.29 -0.23 -17.18
CA ASP A 85 1.09 0.26 -17.28
C ASP A 85 1.82 0.35 -15.92
N ILE A 86 1.29 -0.34 -14.90
CA ILE A 86 1.81 -0.35 -13.55
C ILE A 86 2.17 -1.77 -13.09
N ASN A 87 3.34 -1.89 -12.47
CA ASN A 87 3.79 -3.10 -11.82
C ASN A 87 4.71 -2.75 -10.63
N ARG A 88 5.30 -3.77 -10.01
CA ARG A 88 6.20 -3.59 -8.87
C ARG A 88 7.38 -2.68 -9.23
N ASP A 89 8.00 -2.93 -10.37
CA ASP A 89 9.23 -2.29 -10.81
C ASP A 89 8.98 -0.86 -11.28
N THR A 90 7.79 -0.55 -11.81
CA THR A 90 7.40 0.83 -12.13
C THR A 90 6.99 1.62 -10.89
N LEU A 91 6.43 0.97 -9.87
CA LEU A 91 6.10 1.62 -8.59
C LEU A 91 7.35 2.02 -7.78
N TRP A 92 8.43 1.25 -7.89
CA TRP A 92 9.69 1.50 -7.20
C TRP A 92 10.26 2.92 -7.37
N PRO A 93 10.54 3.41 -8.59
CA PRO A 93 11.01 4.77 -8.78
C PRO A 93 9.96 5.82 -8.42
N ILE A 94 8.66 5.50 -8.55
CA ILE A 94 7.58 6.44 -8.17
C ILE A 94 7.62 6.72 -6.66
N VAL A 95 7.73 5.68 -5.82
CA VAL A 95 7.76 5.87 -4.35
C VAL A 95 9.09 6.44 -3.85
N ALA A 96 10.17 6.24 -4.60
CA ALA A 96 11.47 6.83 -4.27
C ALA A 96 11.43 8.37 -4.28
N ASP A 97 10.54 8.97 -5.08
CA ASP A 97 10.27 10.41 -5.08
C ASP A 97 9.63 10.94 -3.79
N PHE A 98 9.21 10.02 -2.91
CA PHE A 98 8.63 10.30 -1.59
C PHE A 98 9.53 9.85 -0.44
N ASP A 99 10.81 9.58 -0.71
CA ASP A 99 11.80 9.10 0.27
C ASP A 99 11.39 7.76 0.94
N MET A 100 10.68 6.92 0.18
CA MET A 100 10.23 5.60 0.61
C MET A 100 10.87 4.49 -0.21
N ARG A 101 10.86 3.28 0.35
CA ARG A 101 11.31 2.06 -0.33
C ARG A 101 10.36 0.89 -0.14
N PRO A 102 10.28 -0.04 -1.11
CA PRO A 102 9.49 -1.26 -0.99
C PRO A 102 10.02 -2.16 0.14
N CYS A 103 9.13 -2.79 0.90
CA CYS A 103 9.50 -3.67 2.01
C CYS A 103 8.58 -4.90 2.21
N GLY A 104 7.72 -5.20 1.24
CA GLY A 104 6.90 -6.40 1.22
C GLY A 104 5.91 -6.40 0.06
N GLN A 105 5.51 -7.59 -0.41
CA GLN A 105 4.50 -7.73 -1.45
C GLN A 105 3.52 -8.83 -1.10
N VAL A 106 2.25 -8.62 -1.43
CA VAL A 106 1.16 -9.58 -1.23
C VAL A 106 0.32 -9.65 -2.51
N ALA A 107 0.00 -10.85 -2.98
CA ALA A 107 -1.10 -11.03 -3.92
C ALA A 107 -2.42 -10.93 -3.14
N ILE A 108 -3.24 -9.94 -3.46
CA ILE A 108 -4.53 -9.68 -2.81
C ILE A 108 -5.56 -10.68 -3.35
N ASP A 109 -5.70 -10.72 -4.67
CA ASP A 109 -6.54 -11.66 -5.41
C ASP A 109 -5.92 -11.93 -6.81
N ASP A 110 -6.72 -12.37 -7.78
CA ASP A 110 -6.28 -12.61 -9.15
C ASP A 110 -6.02 -11.32 -9.96
N ARG A 111 -6.56 -10.18 -9.53
CA ARG A 111 -6.40 -8.89 -10.20
C ARG A 111 -5.37 -7.99 -9.52
N TRP A 112 -5.28 -7.99 -8.20
CA TRP A 112 -4.58 -6.99 -7.41
C TRP A 112 -3.34 -7.55 -6.70
N SER A 113 -2.27 -6.77 -6.72
CA SER A 113 -1.11 -6.95 -5.83
C SER A 113 -0.97 -5.74 -4.94
N GLY A 114 -0.65 -5.97 -3.67
CA GLY A 114 -0.24 -4.93 -2.73
C GLY A 114 1.28 -4.90 -2.62
N LEU A 115 1.89 -3.73 -2.79
CA LEU A 115 3.29 -3.47 -2.44
C LEU A 115 3.34 -2.54 -1.23
N ARG A 116 4.05 -2.97 -0.18
CA ARG A 116 4.24 -2.22 1.06
C ARG A 116 5.46 -1.36 0.95
N PHE A 117 5.36 -0.15 1.51
CA PHE A 117 6.47 0.77 1.58
C PHE A 117 6.75 1.19 3.02
N ARG A 118 7.98 1.64 3.24
CA ARG A 118 8.39 2.32 4.47
C ARG A 118 9.24 3.54 4.11
N PRO A 119 9.32 4.55 4.98
CA PRO A 119 10.32 5.60 4.87
C PRO A 119 11.73 5.01 4.84
N ASN A 120 12.65 5.74 4.20
CA ASN A 120 14.07 5.50 4.37
C ASN A 120 14.45 5.74 5.84
N ARG A 121 15.35 4.90 6.36
CA ARG A 121 15.95 5.07 7.69
C ARG A 121 17.12 6.03 7.57
N GLU A 122 17.50 6.63 8.70
CA GLU A 122 18.71 7.44 8.78
C GLU A 122 19.93 6.67 8.24
N GLY A 123 20.69 7.31 7.36
CA GLY A 123 21.85 6.72 6.70
C GLY A 123 21.53 5.82 5.50
N GLU A 124 20.26 5.57 5.17
CA GLU A 124 19.92 4.87 3.93
C GLU A 124 19.84 5.85 2.75
N GLU A 125 20.56 5.55 1.67
CA GLU A 125 20.47 6.30 0.42
C GLU A 125 19.07 6.17 -0.21
N ARG A 126 18.69 7.15 -1.05
CA ARG A 126 17.46 7.08 -1.84
C ARG A 126 17.42 5.74 -2.59
N PHE A 127 16.29 5.06 -2.51
CA PHE A 127 16.10 3.82 -3.25
C PHE A 127 16.13 4.07 -4.76
N THR A 128 17.05 3.44 -5.48
CA THR A 128 17.23 3.61 -6.94
C THR A 128 16.59 2.48 -7.76
N GLY A 129 15.82 1.59 -7.12
CA GLY A 129 15.31 0.37 -7.75
C GLY A 129 16.25 -0.81 -7.53
N GLY A 130 15.68 -2.02 -7.46
CA GLY A 130 16.47 -3.25 -7.46
C GLY A 130 17.12 -3.42 -8.83
N ALA A 131 18.39 -3.04 -8.94
CA ALA A 131 19.24 -3.53 -10.01
C ALA A 131 19.19 -5.07 -9.99
N LYS A 132 19.04 -5.65 -11.17
CA LYS A 132 19.14 -7.10 -11.40
C LYS A 132 20.37 -7.70 -10.75
#